data_AF-A0A2N2T8M4-F1
#
_entry.id   AF-A0A2N2T8M4-F1
#
_cell.length_a   1.000
_cell.length_b   1.000
_cell.length_c   1.000
_cell.angle_alpha   90.00
_cell.angle_beta   90.00
_cell.angle_gamma   90.00
#
_symmetry.space_group_name_H-M   'P 1'
#
loop_
_entity.id
_entity.type
_entity.pdbx_description
1 polymer ?
#
loop_
_entity_poly.entity_id
_entity_poly.type
_entity_poly.pdbx_seq_one_letter_code
_entity_poly.pdbx_strand_id
1 'polypeptide(L)'
;MQRFNILLQQPELNALNRRNLESQTAQTIWAEIAPGNLAELSHANSIKNGQITVLANNNAVAAKIKLLSPSLLIQLEKKGYEVTAIQVKVQVKSAPQTKSKPNKALSIEARNQLA
;
A
#
# COMPACT_ATOMS: atom_id res chain seq x y z
N MET A 1 7.92 24.99 -26.57
CA MET A 1 8.77 24.21 -25.64
C MET A 1 9.06 24.92 -24.30
N GLN A 2 9.34 26.23 -24.25
CA GLN A 2 9.73 26.92 -23.00
C GLN A 2 8.70 26.85 -21.85
N ARG A 3 7.40 26.93 -22.16
CA ARG A 3 6.33 26.89 -21.14
C ARG A 3 6.29 25.58 -20.33
N PHE A 4 6.60 24.45 -20.96
CA PHE A 4 6.62 23.14 -20.27
C PHE A 4 7.81 23.02 -19.31
N ASN A 5 8.97 23.57 -19.69
CA ASN A 5 10.16 23.58 -18.82
C ASN A 5 9.92 24.40 -17.53
N ILE A 6 9.16 25.49 -17.63
CA ILE A 6 8.77 26.32 -16.46
C ILE A 6 7.90 25.51 -15.48
N LEU A 7 7.00 24.66 -15.99
CA LEU A 7 6.18 23.77 -15.14
C LEU A 7 7.05 22.72 -14.43
N LEU A 8 8.05 22.17 -15.12
CA LEU A 8 8.99 21.21 -14.56
C LEU A 8 9.88 21.83 -13.46
N GLN A 9 10.16 23.13 -13.55
CA GLN A 9 10.98 23.86 -12.58
C GLN A 9 10.20 24.34 -11.35
N GLN A 10 8.90 24.07 -11.24
CA GLN A 10 8.12 24.50 -10.09
C GLN A 10 8.56 23.79 -8.80
N PRO A 11 8.74 24.53 -7.68
CA PRO A 11 9.25 23.97 -6.43
C PRO A 11 8.33 22.87 -5.86
N GLU A 12 7.01 23.02 -6.02
CA GLU A 12 6.02 22.03 -5.60
C GLU A 12 6.20 20.68 -6.33
N LEU A 13 6.43 20.73 -7.65
CA LEU A 13 6.63 19.54 -8.45
C LEU A 13 7.96 18.86 -8.12
N ASN A 14 9.03 19.64 -7.91
CA ASN A 14 10.31 19.11 -7.45
C ASN A 14 10.19 18.44 -6.07
N ALA A 15 9.45 19.04 -5.14
CA ALA A 15 9.19 18.45 -3.84
C ALA A 15 8.34 17.17 -3.93
N LEU A 16 7.38 17.11 -4.86
CA LEU A 16 6.61 15.89 -5.11
C LEU A 16 7.46 14.79 -5.74
N ASN A 17 8.29 15.13 -6.72
CA ASN A 17 9.19 14.17 -7.38
C ASN A 17 10.19 13.60 -6.38
N ARG A 18 10.79 14.45 -5.53
CA ARG A 18 11.65 14.01 -4.43
C ARG A 18 10.94 13.02 -3.50
N ARG A 19 9.71 13.32 -3.09
CA ARG A 19 8.89 12.39 -2.27
C ARG A 19 8.61 11.07 -2.98
N ASN A 20 8.37 11.11 -4.29
CA ASN A 20 8.17 9.92 -5.09
C ASN A 20 9.44 9.05 -5.14
N LEU A 21 10.60 9.66 -5.38
CA LEU A 21 11.91 8.98 -5.36
C LEU A 21 12.25 8.39 -3.99
N GLU A 22 12.00 9.13 -2.90
CA GLU A 22 12.17 8.65 -1.53
C GLU A 22 11.31 7.39 -1.28
N SER A 23 10.03 7.43 -1.70
CA SER A 23 9.12 6.28 -1.59
C SER A 23 9.55 5.10 -2.47
N GLN A 24 9.97 5.35 -3.71
CA GLN A 24 10.45 4.34 -4.65
C GLN A 24 11.70 3.62 -4.13
N THR A 25 12.61 4.36 -3.51
CA THR A 25 13.81 3.81 -2.87
C THR A 25 13.42 2.89 -1.72
N ALA A 26 12.53 3.34 -0.83
CA ALA A 26 12.01 2.53 0.26
C ALA A 26 11.32 1.24 -0.25
N GLN A 27 10.52 1.35 -1.33
CA GLN A 27 9.86 0.22 -1.96
C GLN A 27 10.85 -0.81 -2.51
N THR A 28 11.94 -0.35 -3.12
CA THR A 28 12.97 -1.23 -3.70
C THR A 28 13.69 -2.01 -2.60
N ILE A 29 14.08 -1.31 -1.52
CA ILE A 29 14.69 -1.93 -0.33
C ILE A 29 13.75 -2.97 0.28
N TRP A 30 12.46 -2.64 0.39
CA TRP A 30 11.48 -3.57 0.94
C TRP A 30 11.27 -4.80 0.06
N ALA A 31 11.24 -4.63 -1.26
CA ALA A 31 11.06 -5.74 -2.20
C ALA A 31 12.22 -6.75 -2.17
N GLU A 32 13.44 -6.31 -1.83
CA GLU A 32 14.60 -7.20 -1.70
C GLU A 32 14.56 -8.06 -0.43
N ILE A 33 13.91 -7.57 0.64
CA ILE A 33 13.98 -8.16 1.98
C ILE A 33 12.68 -8.87 2.36
N ALA A 34 11.55 -8.39 1.88
CA ALA A 34 10.25 -8.98 2.18
C ALA A 34 10.07 -10.33 1.45
N PRO A 35 9.55 -11.37 2.12
CA PRO A 35 9.20 -12.62 1.47
C PRO A 35 8.20 -12.40 0.33
N GLY A 36 8.32 -13.11 -0.80
CA GLY A 36 7.57 -12.84 -2.05
C GLY A 36 6.09 -12.50 -1.85
N ASN A 37 5.32 -13.38 -1.21
CA ASN A 37 3.88 -13.14 -0.99
C ASN A 37 3.58 -11.90 -0.11
N LEU A 38 4.50 -11.50 0.76
CA LEU A 38 4.39 -10.27 1.55
C LEU A 38 4.80 -9.04 0.74
N ALA A 39 5.84 -9.15 -0.08
CA ALA A 39 6.28 -8.05 -0.96
C ALA A 39 5.18 -7.65 -1.96
N GLU A 40 4.37 -8.59 -2.43
CA GLU A 40 3.25 -8.31 -3.33
C GLU A 40 2.03 -7.70 -2.62
N LEU A 41 1.83 -8.05 -1.33
CA LEU A 41 0.68 -7.61 -0.54
C LEU A 41 0.99 -6.44 0.40
N SER A 42 2.19 -5.86 0.28
CA SER A 42 2.62 -4.72 1.07
C SER A 42 3.56 -3.80 0.31
N HIS A 43 3.54 -2.52 0.67
CA HIS A 43 4.32 -1.48 0.01
C HIS A 43 5.05 -0.63 1.05
N ALA A 44 6.34 -0.35 0.87
CA ALA A 44 7.03 0.62 1.70
C ALA A 44 6.75 2.04 1.22
N ASN A 45 6.41 2.91 2.16
CA ASN A 45 6.06 4.31 1.88
C ASN A 45 7.24 5.26 2.10
N SER A 46 8.08 4.97 3.09
CA SER A 46 9.18 5.86 3.47
C SER A 46 10.12 5.19 4.46
N ILE A 47 11.39 5.57 4.42
CA ILE A 47 12.38 5.29 5.47
C ILE A 47 12.79 6.63 6.06
N LYS A 48 12.55 6.83 7.36
CA LYS A 48 12.87 8.09 8.07
C LYS A 48 13.27 7.77 9.50
N ASN A 49 14.30 8.44 10.01
CA ASN A 49 14.75 8.32 11.40
C ASN A 49 15.01 6.86 11.83
N GLY A 50 15.61 6.06 10.96
CA GLY A 50 15.85 4.64 11.21
C GLY A 50 14.58 3.78 11.23
N GLN A 51 13.45 4.28 10.74
CA GLN A 51 12.19 3.55 10.70
C GLN A 51 11.67 3.43 9.27
N ILE A 52 11.39 2.19 8.85
CA ILE A 52 10.68 1.93 7.60
C ILE A 52 9.17 1.86 7.86
N THR A 53 8.39 2.63 7.11
CA THR A 53 6.92 2.57 7.15
C THR A 53 6.43 1.70 6.00
N VAL A 54 5.72 0.62 6.34
CA VAL A 54 5.13 -0.33 5.40
C VAL A 54 3.61 -0.26 5.47
N LEU A 55 3.01 -0.19 4.29
CA LEU A 55 1.58 -0.20 4.02
C LEU A 55 1.16 -1.63 3.71
N ALA A 56 0.30 -2.21 4.53
CA ALA A 56 -0.24 -3.54 4.33
C ALA A 56 -1.63 -3.48 3.70
N ASN A 57 -1.91 -4.37 2.74
CA ASN A 57 -3.19 -4.41 2.04
C ASN A 57 -4.36 -4.83 2.94
N ASN A 58 -4.09 -5.57 4.03
CA ASN A 58 -5.10 -6.00 5.00
C ASN A 58 -4.48 -6.27 6.38
N ASN A 59 -5.34 -6.53 7.38
CA ASN A 59 -4.91 -6.78 8.77
C ASN A 59 -4.09 -8.07 8.93
N ALA A 60 -4.36 -9.11 8.14
CA ALA A 60 -3.64 -10.38 8.22
C ALA A 60 -2.18 -10.22 7.76
N VAL A 61 -1.97 -9.50 6.66
CA VAL A 61 -0.65 -9.13 6.14
C VAL A 61 0.07 -8.26 7.16
N ALA A 62 -0.61 -7.28 7.76
CA ALA A 62 0.00 -6.45 8.80
C ALA A 62 0.45 -7.26 10.03
N ALA A 63 -0.38 -8.20 10.49
CA ALA A 63 -0.04 -9.09 11.59
C ALA A 63 1.16 -9.99 11.23
N LYS A 64 1.18 -10.53 10.01
CA LYS A 64 2.29 -11.35 9.53
C LYS A 64 3.59 -10.57 9.41
N ILE A 65 3.56 -9.33 8.93
CA ILE A 65 4.73 -8.45 8.90
C ILE A 65 5.21 -8.17 10.33
N LYS A 66 4.30 -7.83 11.27
CA LYS A 66 4.66 -7.62 12.68
C LYS A 66 5.29 -8.84 13.33
N LEU A 67 4.80 -10.03 13.02
CA LEU A 67 5.37 -11.31 13.49
C LEU A 67 6.80 -11.50 12.97
N LEU A 68 7.05 -11.12 11.72
CA LEU A 68 8.36 -11.26 11.07
C LEU A 68 9.29 -10.05 11.27
N SER A 69 8.80 -8.96 11.84
CA SER A 69 9.56 -7.72 12.07
C SER A 69 10.97 -7.93 12.62
N PRO A 70 11.21 -8.72 13.70
CA PRO A 70 12.56 -8.92 14.21
C PRO A 70 13.49 -9.59 13.18
N SER A 71 12.99 -10.57 12.43
CA SER A 71 13.78 -11.22 11.37
C SER A 71 14.06 -10.28 10.21
N LEU A 72 13.09 -9.45 9.83
CA LEU A 72 13.24 -8.48 8.75
C LEU A 72 14.23 -7.36 9.12
N LEU A 73 14.24 -6.91 10.38
CA LEU A 73 15.23 -5.96 10.89
C LEU A 73 16.66 -6.52 10.81
N ILE A 74 16.85 -7.79 11.19
CA ILE A 74 18.17 -8.45 11.05
C ILE A 74 18.60 -8.53 9.58
N GLN A 75 17.66 -8.76 8.65
CA GLN A 75 17.98 -8.79 7.22
C GLN A 75 18.32 -7.40 6.67
N LEU A 76 17.60 -6.36 7.12
CA LEU A 76 17.90 -4.95 6.81
C LEU A 76 19.31 -4.57 7.29
N GLU A 77 19.63 -4.92 8.54
CA GLU A 77 20.96 -4.67 9.13
C GLU A 77 22.07 -5.40 8.37
N LYS A 78 21.87 -6.69 8.04
CA LYS A 78 22.83 -7.48 7.25
C LYS A 78 23.09 -6.91 5.86
N LYS A 79 22.11 -6.21 5.29
CA LYS A 79 22.22 -5.52 4.00
C LYS A 79 22.85 -4.12 4.13
N GLY A 80 23.14 -3.67 5.34
CA GLY A 80 23.76 -2.36 5.62
C GLY A 80 22.75 -1.22 5.71
N TYR A 81 21.45 -1.50 5.83
CA TYR A 81 20.44 -0.46 6.04
C TYR A 81 20.30 -0.14 7.54
N GLU A 82 20.50 1.13 7.90
CA GLU A 82 20.32 1.64 9.27
C GLU A 82 18.84 1.78 9.63
N VAL A 83 18.12 0.65 9.70
CA VAL A 83 16.70 0.61 10.10
C VAL A 83 16.58 -0.17 11.40
N THR A 84 16.10 0.51 12.45
CA THR A 84 15.91 -0.01 13.81
C THR A 84 14.46 -0.36 14.12
N ALA A 85 13.49 0.13 13.31
CA ALA A 85 12.08 -0.14 13.52
C ALA A 85 11.29 -0.31 12.21
N ILE A 86 10.25 -1.15 12.27
CA ILE A 86 9.28 -1.34 11.18
C ILE A 86 7.92 -0.85 11.68
N GLN A 87 7.40 0.23 11.08
CA GLN A 87 6.03 0.70 11.32
C GLN A 87 5.11 0.11 10.27
N VAL A 88 4.07 -0.61 10.71
CA VAL A 88 3.08 -1.18 9.80
C VAL A 88 1.78 -0.39 9.88
N LYS A 89 1.30 0.14 8.75
CA LYS A 89 -0.01 0.80 8.61
C LYS A 89 -0.87 -0.01 7.65
N VAL A 90 -2.14 -0.24 7.99
CA VAL A 90 -3.07 -0.95 7.10
C VAL A 90 -3.73 0.06 6.18
N GLN A 91 -3.72 -0.21 4.88
CA GLN A 91 -4.52 0.56 3.91
C GLN A 91 -5.98 0.11 4.00
N VAL A 92 -6.83 0.98 4.53
CA VAL A 92 -8.27 0.76 4.51
C VAL A 92 -8.78 1.07 3.11
N LYS A 93 -9.21 0.05 2.37
CA LYS A 93 -9.94 0.27 1.12
C LYS A 93 -11.34 0.78 1.49
N SER A 94 -11.62 2.04 1.18
CA SER A 94 -12.91 2.68 1.42
C SER A 94 -13.98 2.08 0.50
N ALA A 95 -14.57 0.96 0.91
CA ALA A 95 -15.95 0.52 0.69
C ALA A 95 -16.02 -1.01 0.82
N PRO A 96 -16.92 -1.56 1.65
CA PRO A 96 -17.39 -2.92 1.41
C PRO A 96 -18.00 -2.94 0.01
N GLN A 97 -17.59 -3.88 -0.85
CA GLN A 97 -18.38 -4.18 -2.06
C GLN A 97 -19.80 -4.50 -1.57
N THR A 98 -20.74 -3.62 -1.88
CA THR A 98 -22.16 -3.92 -1.70
C THR A 98 -22.44 -5.11 -2.59
N LYS A 99 -22.57 -6.30 -2.00
CA LYS A 99 -23.09 -7.47 -2.72
C LYS A 99 -24.41 -7.01 -3.31
N SER A 100 -24.50 -6.89 -4.63
CA SER A 100 -25.75 -6.51 -5.27
C SER A 100 -26.78 -7.55 -4.85
N LYS A 101 -27.84 -7.09 -4.16
CA LYS A 101 -28.96 -7.98 -3.85
C LYS A 101 -29.48 -8.49 -5.20
N PRO A 102 -29.66 -9.81 -5.39
CA PRO A 102 -30.26 -10.31 -6.62
C PRO A 102 -31.61 -9.62 -6.78
N ASN A 103 -31.83 -9.02 -7.95
CA ASN A 103 -33.06 -8.33 -8.27
C ASN A 103 -34.17 -9.39 -8.29
N LYS A 104 -34.98 -9.45 -7.22
CA LYS A 104 -36.11 -10.38 -7.15
C LYS A 104 -37.17 -9.88 -8.12
N ALA A 105 -37.17 -10.43 -9.33
CA ALA A 105 -38.29 -10.26 -10.24
C ALA A 105 -39.55 -10.85 -9.57
N LEU A 106 -40.65 -10.11 -9.62
CA LEU A 106 -41.97 -10.57 -9.17
C LEU A 106 -42.26 -11.93 -9.81
N SER A 107 -42.61 -12.92 -9.00
CA SER A 107 -43.04 -14.23 -9.49
C SER A 107 -44.22 -14.07 -10.44
N ILE A 108 -44.30 -14.96 -11.42
CA ILE A 108 -45.35 -14.97 -12.45
C ILE A 108 -46.74 -15.04 -11.79
N GLU A 109 -46.87 -15.79 -10.70
CA GLU A 109 -48.11 -15.90 -9.90
C GLU A 109 -48.54 -14.57 -9.30
N ALA A 110 -47.60 -13.79 -8.75
CA ALA A 110 -47.89 -12.49 -8.14
C ALA A 110 -48.29 -11.44 -9.18
N ARG A 111 -47.82 -11.56 -10.43
CA ARG A 111 -48.24 -10.67 -11.53
C ARG A 111 -49.67 -10.96 -11.97
N ASN A 112 -50.12 -12.21 -11.90
CA ASN A 112 -51.44 -12.63 -12.36
C ASN A 112 -52.56 -12.38 -11.33
N GLN A 113 -52.22 -12.13 -10.06
CA GLN A 113 -53.20 -11.77 -9.01
C GLN A 113 -53.52 -10.26 -8.94
N LEU A 114 -52.82 -9.44 -9.72
CA LEU A 114 -52.98 -7.99 -9.78
C LEU A 114 -53.73 -7.50 -11.05
N ALA A 115 -54.22 -8.42 -11.87
CA ALA A 115 -55.03 -8.16 -13.07
C ALA A 115 -56.49 -8.56 -12.83
#